data_AF-A0A7S0F2T3-F1
#
_entry.id   AF-A0A7S0F2T3-F1
#
_cell.length_a   1.000
_cell.length_b   1.000
_cell.length_c   1.000
_cell.angle_alpha   90.00
_cell.angle_beta   90.00
_cell.angle_gamma   90.00
#
_symmetry.space_group_name_H-M   'P 1'
#
loop_
_entity.id
_entity.type
_entity.pdbx_description
1 polymer ?
#
loop_
_entity_poly.entity_id
_entity_poly.type
_entity_poly.pdbx_seq_one_letter_code
_entity_poly.pdbx_strand_id
1 'polypeptide(L)'
;GGSGEGTSISLSFRNLFNFVDLAAYEWRWSLLEDGVKVFESDPLGFGAVQPNGGELKVELAIPCSSFKLQAGERVLQVSVLLKDNTSWAPRGHELTWHQQLLPAELSVFPAQLKHVERLRRISTLELLAVEGGD
;
A
#
# COMPACT_ATOMS: atom_id res chain seq x y z
N GLY A 1 13.01 -22.47 -10.76
CA GLY A 1 12.71 -22.67 -9.33
C GLY A 1 11.68 -21.65 -8.91
N GLY A 2 10.54 -22.12 -8.40
CA GLY A 2 9.57 -21.35 -7.62
C GLY A 2 8.94 -20.10 -8.24
N SER A 3 8.03 -20.24 -9.21
CA SER A 3 7.05 -19.20 -9.51
C SER A 3 6.01 -19.16 -8.40
N GLY A 4 6.21 -18.31 -7.39
CA GLY A 4 5.22 -18.09 -6.34
C GLY A 4 3.98 -17.42 -6.94
N GLU A 5 2.87 -18.15 -6.99
CA GLU A 5 1.56 -17.59 -7.35
C GLU A 5 1.13 -16.62 -6.24
N GLY A 6 1.18 -15.33 -6.54
CA GLY A 6 0.67 -14.24 -5.71
C GLY A 6 -0.36 -13.44 -6.50
N THR A 7 -1.31 -12.81 -5.80
CA THR A 7 -2.20 -11.84 -6.46
C THR A 7 -1.49 -10.49 -6.54
N SER A 8 -1.55 -9.82 -7.69
CA SER A 8 -1.01 -8.46 -7.87
C SER A 8 -2.08 -7.43 -7.54
N ILE A 9 -1.74 -6.44 -6.72
CA ILE A 9 -2.57 -5.26 -6.46
C ILE A 9 -1.83 -4.03 -6.96
N SER A 10 -2.53 -3.19 -7.74
CA SER A 10 -2.00 -1.92 -8.21
C SER A 10 -2.40 -0.79 -7.26
N LEU A 11 -1.39 -0.15 -6.68
CA LEU A 11 -1.53 1.07 -5.87
C LEU A 11 -1.14 2.28 -6.72
N SER A 12 -1.93 3.34 -6.65
CA SER A 12 -1.63 4.64 -7.24
C SER A 12 -1.55 5.68 -6.13
N PHE A 13 -0.42 6.36 -6.03
CA PHE A 13 -0.19 7.45 -5.09
C PHE A 13 -0.23 8.76 -5.85
N ARG A 14 -0.88 9.77 -5.28
CA ARG A 14 -0.88 11.13 -5.82
C ARG A 14 -0.35 12.10 -4.78
N ASN A 15 0.70 12.83 -5.15
CA ASN A 15 1.29 13.86 -4.31
C ASN A 15 0.45 15.14 -4.39
N LEU A 16 -0.28 15.47 -3.32
CA LEU A 16 -1.06 16.71 -3.23
C LEU A 16 -0.35 17.83 -2.47
N PHE A 17 0.91 17.65 -2.04
CA PHE A 17 1.69 18.76 -1.50
C PHE A 17 1.96 19.80 -2.59
N ASN A 18 1.96 21.07 -2.19
CA ASN A 18 2.20 22.19 -3.12
C ASN A 18 3.69 22.33 -3.50
N PHE A 19 4.60 21.93 -2.59
CA PHE A 19 6.04 22.22 -2.74
C PHE A 19 6.97 21.05 -2.41
N VAL A 20 6.46 20.01 -1.75
CA VAL A 20 7.27 18.92 -1.21
C VAL A 20 7.20 17.69 -2.12
N ASP A 21 8.36 17.15 -2.48
CA ASP A 21 8.48 15.87 -3.18
C ASP A 21 8.32 14.70 -2.20
N LEU A 22 7.74 13.57 -2.64
CA LEU A 22 7.54 12.41 -1.77
C LEU A 22 8.82 11.65 -1.40
N ALA A 23 9.98 12.00 -1.98
CA ALA A 23 11.28 11.40 -1.62
C ALA A 23 11.66 11.58 -0.14
N ALA A 24 11.07 12.58 0.54
CA ALA A 24 11.21 12.83 1.98
C ALA A 24 10.40 11.87 2.86
N TYR A 25 9.57 11.02 2.25
CA TYR A 25 8.68 10.10 2.93
C TYR A 25 8.99 8.66 2.54
N GLU A 26 8.55 7.75 3.39
CA GLU A 26 8.48 6.32 3.13
C GLU A 26 7.06 5.84 3.32
N TRP A 27 6.73 4.68 2.79
CA TRP A 27 5.43 4.06 2.99
C TRP A 27 5.60 2.58 3.29
N ARG A 28 4.62 2.03 3.99
CA ARG A 28 4.52 0.60 4.20
C ARG A 28 3.09 0.16 3.94
N TRP A 29 2.92 -1.12 3.70
CA TRP A 29 1.60 -1.72 3.64
C TRP A 29 1.49 -2.88 4.62
N SER A 30 0.28 -3.11 5.10
CA SER A 30 -0.02 -4.21 6.00
C SER A 30 -1.32 -4.89 5.58
N LEU A 31 -1.41 -6.18 5.88
CA LEU A 31 -2.63 -6.95 5.71
C LEU A 31 -3.26 -7.16 7.07
N LEU A 32 -4.55 -6.87 7.14
CA LEU A 32 -5.37 -7.13 8.29
C LEU A 32 -6.39 -8.21 7.93
N GLU A 33 -6.53 -9.20 8.80
CA GLU A 33 -7.61 -10.19 8.76
C GLU A 33 -8.48 -9.95 9.99
N ASP A 34 -9.77 -9.65 9.77
CA ASP A 34 -10.74 -9.32 10.83
C ASP A 34 -10.20 -8.25 11.81
N GLY A 35 -9.55 -7.23 11.25
CA GLY A 35 -8.93 -6.12 12.01
C GLY A 35 -7.58 -6.44 12.65
N VAL A 36 -7.10 -7.68 12.60
CA VAL A 36 -5.80 -8.09 13.15
C VAL A 36 -4.73 -8.04 12.07
N LYS A 37 -3.67 -7.26 12.30
CA LYS A 37 -2.52 -7.20 11.40
C LYS A 37 -1.79 -8.55 11.36
N VAL A 38 -1.77 -9.20 10.20
CA VAL A 38 -1.12 -10.50 9.97
C VAL A 38 0.18 -10.39 9.17
N PHE A 39 0.37 -9.28 8.47
CA PHE A 39 1.58 -8.99 7.70
C PHE A 39 1.85 -7.49 7.69
N GLU A 40 3.13 -7.10 7.67
CA GLU A 40 3.59 -5.74 7.42
C GLU A 40 4.84 -5.79 6.54
N SER A 41 4.92 -4.92 5.55
CA SER A 41 6.12 -4.76 4.74
C SER A 41 7.18 -3.96 5.48
N ASP A 42 8.45 -4.14 5.09
CA ASP A 42 9.46 -3.12 5.36
C ASP A 42 9.07 -1.77 4.72
N PRO A 43 9.58 -0.63 5.23
CA PRO A 43 9.37 0.66 4.60
C PRO A 43 9.93 0.70 3.17
N LEU A 44 9.15 1.30 2.27
CA LEU A 44 9.44 1.49 0.85
C LEU A 44 9.57 2.98 0.57
N GLY A 45 10.58 3.37 -0.21
CA GLY A 45 10.72 4.75 -0.66
C GLY A 45 9.74 5.07 -1.80
N PHE A 46 9.29 6.33 -1.88
CA PHE A 46 8.53 6.83 -3.03
C PHE A 46 9.38 7.10 -4.27
N GLY A 47 10.68 7.34 -4.10
CA GLY A 47 11.49 7.98 -5.15
C GLY A 47 11.05 9.43 -5.36
N ALA A 48 11.42 10.02 -6.49
CA ALA A 48 11.04 11.39 -6.83
C ALA A 48 9.60 11.43 -7.36
N VAL A 49 8.67 11.91 -6.53
CA VAL A 49 7.28 12.16 -6.93
C VAL A 49 6.98 13.63 -6.67
N GLN A 50 7.02 14.39 -7.75
CA GLN A 50 6.92 15.85 -7.73
C GLN A 50 5.62 16.37 -7.07
N PRO A 51 5.65 17.56 -6.45
CA PRO A 51 4.46 18.20 -5.90
C PRO A 51 3.42 18.56 -6.97
N ASN A 52 2.26 19.05 -6.53
CA ASN A 52 1.16 19.53 -7.38
C ASN A 52 0.55 18.45 -8.28
N GLY A 53 0.39 17.24 -7.74
CA GLY A 53 -0.34 16.15 -8.38
C GLY A 53 0.53 15.11 -9.09
N GLY A 54 1.85 15.05 -8.81
CA GLY A 54 2.69 13.95 -9.28
C GLY A 54 2.14 12.58 -8.88
N GLU A 55 2.26 11.59 -9.76
CA GLU A 55 1.71 10.25 -9.55
C GLU A 55 2.80 9.17 -9.53
N LEU A 56 2.62 8.17 -8.67
CA LEU A 56 3.40 6.94 -8.64
C LEU A 56 2.47 5.73 -8.66
N LYS A 57 2.75 4.77 -9.53
CA LYS A 57 2.04 3.48 -9.56
C LYS A 57 2.97 2.35 -9.13
N VAL A 58 2.51 1.53 -8.21
CA VAL A 58 3.25 0.39 -7.66
C VAL A 58 2.40 -0.86 -7.78
N GLU A 59 2.98 -1.93 -8.33
CA GLU A 59 2.39 -3.26 -8.30
C GLU A 59 2.92 -4.02 -7.09
N LEU A 60 2.03 -4.45 -6.22
CA LEU A 60 2.33 -5.27 -5.06
C LEU A 60 1.96 -6.72 -5.33
N ALA A 61 2.94 -7.61 -5.26
CA ALA A 61 2.69 -9.04 -5.22
C ALA A 61 2.35 -9.45 -3.78
N ILE A 62 1.10 -9.80 -3.53
CA ILE A 62 0.66 -10.30 -2.22
C ILE A 62 0.80 -11.82 -2.21
N PRO A 63 1.63 -12.39 -1.32
CA PRO A 63 1.80 -13.83 -1.25
C PRO A 63 0.48 -14.48 -0.83
N CYS A 64 -0.09 -15.39 -1.63
CA CYS A 64 -1.35 -16.05 -1.28
C CYS A 64 -1.24 -16.88 0.01
N SER A 65 -0.04 -17.32 0.38
CA SER A 65 0.25 -18.00 1.65
C SER A 65 0.03 -17.13 2.89
N SER A 66 -0.10 -15.80 2.73
CA SER A 66 -0.40 -14.88 3.84
C SER A 66 -1.89 -14.87 4.22
N PHE A 67 -2.75 -15.55 3.44
CA PHE A 67 -4.18 -15.60 3.71
C PHE A 67 -4.56 -16.87 4.48
N LYS A 68 -5.33 -16.71 5.57
CA LYS A 68 -6.04 -17.85 6.15
C LYS A 68 -7.24 -18.19 5.28
N LEU A 69 -7.40 -19.49 4.99
CA LEU A 69 -8.52 -20.05 4.22
C LEU A 69 -9.91 -19.69 4.79
N GLN A 70 -9.99 -19.34 6.08
CA GLN A 70 -11.24 -19.00 6.79
C GLN A 70 -11.27 -17.55 7.30
N ALA A 71 -10.32 -16.69 6.94
CA ALA A 71 -10.39 -15.28 7.32
C ALA A 71 -11.67 -14.65 6.76
N GLY A 72 -12.38 -13.88 7.59
CA GLY A 72 -13.55 -13.12 7.18
C GLY A 72 -13.15 -11.91 6.34
N GLU A 73 -13.14 -10.74 6.97
CA GLU A 73 -12.76 -9.49 6.33
C GLU A 73 -11.24 -9.43 6.10
N ARG A 74 -10.82 -9.00 4.91
CA ARG A 74 -9.41 -8.73 4.60
C ARG A 74 -9.23 -7.29 4.17
N VAL A 75 -8.28 -6.60 4.76
CA VAL A 75 -8.00 -5.18 4.47
C VAL A 75 -6.53 -5.01 4.12
N LEU A 76 -6.26 -4.32 3.02
CA LEU A 76 -4.96 -3.75 2.73
C LEU A 76 -4.92 -2.34 3.32
N GLN A 77 -4.03 -2.14 4.28
CA GLN A 77 -3.73 -0.81 4.81
C GLN A 77 -2.40 -0.32 4.25
N VAL A 78 -2.37 0.91 3.76
CA VAL A 78 -1.16 1.62 3.33
C VAL A 78 -0.95 2.81 4.24
N SER A 79 0.26 2.99 4.76
CA SER A 79 0.65 4.06 5.66
C SER A 79 1.83 4.82 5.10
N VAL A 80 1.80 6.15 5.16
CA VAL A 80 2.88 7.04 4.75
C VAL A 80 3.52 7.68 5.97
N LEU A 81 4.84 7.63 6.06
CA LEU A 81 5.60 8.00 7.24
C LEU A 81 6.75 8.94 6.90
N LEU A 82 7.18 9.73 7.89
CA LEU A 82 8.41 10.51 7.80
C LEU A 82 9.62 9.59 7.71
N LYS A 83 10.45 9.80 6.68
CA LYS A 83 11.68 9.05 6.50
C LYS A 83 12.79 9.46 7.47
N ASP A 84 12.79 10.74 7.88
CA ASP A 84 13.80 11.36 8.73
C ASP A 84 13.13 12.15 9.87
N ASN A 85 13.91 12.54 10.89
CA ASN A 85 13.43 13.44 11.95
C ASN A 85 13.16 14.83 11.36
N THR A 86 12.08 15.48 11.80
CA THR A 86 11.78 16.89 11.52
C THR A 86 11.76 17.68 12.84
N SER A 87 11.59 18.99 12.75
CA SER A 87 11.47 19.86 13.94
C SER A 87 10.21 19.57 14.77
N TRP A 88 9.19 18.97 14.18
CA TRP A 88 7.86 18.79 14.77
C TRP A 88 7.52 17.33 15.07
N ALA A 89 8.20 16.36 14.45
CA ALA A 89 8.01 14.94 14.74
C ALA A 89 9.26 14.09 14.43
N PRO A 90 9.42 12.94 15.11
CA PRO A 90 10.50 12.02 14.81
C PRO A 90 10.26 11.24 13.51
N ARG A 91 11.34 10.64 12.99
CA ARG A 91 11.31 9.61 11.95
C ARG A 91 10.30 8.51 12.31
N GLY A 92 9.55 8.05 11.31
CA GLY A 92 8.53 7.02 11.47
C GLY A 92 7.18 7.54 11.97
N HIS A 93 7.01 8.85 12.15
CA HIS A 93 5.70 9.43 12.39
C HIS A 93 4.79 9.26 11.16
N GLU A 94 3.57 8.76 11.37
CA GLU A 94 2.59 8.54 10.30
C GLU A 94 1.92 9.86 9.92
N LEU A 95 2.02 10.24 8.64
CA LEU A 95 1.37 11.42 8.10
C LEU A 95 -0.07 11.16 7.70
N THR A 96 -0.29 10.02 7.05
CA THR A 96 -1.60 9.63 6.52
C THR A 96 -1.60 8.16 6.17
N TRP A 97 -2.79 7.60 6.05
CA TRP A 97 -3.01 6.20 5.74
C TRP A 97 -4.28 6.02 4.91
N HIS A 98 -4.41 4.85 4.31
CA HIS A 98 -5.61 4.42 3.61
C HIS A 98 -5.85 2.94 3.78
N GLN A 99 -7.12 2.54 3.73
CA GLN A 99 -7.53 1.15 3.79
C GLN A 99 -8.43 0.80 2.61
N GLN A 100 -8.18 -0.36 2.03
CA GLN A 100 -9.03 -0.95 1.01
C GLN A 100 -9.42 -2.36 1.40
N LEU A 101 -10.73 -2.62 1.36
CA LEU A 101 -11.28 -3.96 1.49
C LEU A 101 -10.81 -4.83 0.31
N LEU A 102 -10.23 -5.97 0.61
CA LEU A 102 -9.82 -6.95 -0.38
C LEU A 102 -10.96 -7.94 -0.66
N PRO A 103 -11.20 -8.31 -1.94
CA PRO A 103 -12.21 -9.30 -2.27
C PRO A 103 -11.96 -10.65 -1.59
N ALA A 104 -13.04 -11.32 -1.17
CA ALA A 104 -12.97 -12.66 -0.59
C ALA A 104 -12.34 -13.70 -1.55
N GLU A 105 -12.51 -13.52 -2.87
CA GLU A 105 -11.94 -14.36 -3.94
C GLU A 105 -10.41 -14.30 -4.08
N LEU A 106 -9.70 -13.46 -3.30
CA LEU A 106 -8.25 -13.66 -3.11
C LEU A 106 -7.93 -14.97 -2.36
N SER A 107 -8.96 -15.65 -1.85
CA SER A 107 -8.90 -16.99 -1.30
C SER A 107 -8.83 -18.04 -2.41
N VAL A 108 -7.62 -18.57 -2.62
CA VAL A 108 -7.33 -19.81 -3.37
C VAL A 108 -7.64 -19.74 -4.87
N PHE A 109 -6.61 -19.50 -5.69
CA PHE A 109 -6.58 -20.12 -6.99
C PHE A 109 -6.13 -21.58 -6.77
N PRO A 110 -7.01 -22.59 -6.90
CA PRO A 110 -6.51 -23.95 -7.07
C PRO A 110 -5.68 -23.94 -8.35
N ALA A 111 -4.46 -24.47 -8.26
CA ALA A 111 -3.49 -24.52 -9.34
C ALA A 111 -4.01 -25.36 -10.52
N GLN A 112 -4.95 -24.83 -11.31
CA GLN A 112 -5.36 -25.34 -12.62
C GLN A 112 -6.45 -24.43 -13.20
N LEU A 113 -6.05 -23.38 -13.90
CA LEU A 113 -6.83 -22.86 -15.04
C LEU A 113 -5.84 -22.28 -16.06
N LYS A 114 -5.66 -23.03 -17.15
CA LYS A 114 -5.01 -22.50 -18.35
C LYS A 114 -5.92 -21.41 -18.88
N HIS A 115 -5.46 -20.17 -18.83
CA HIS A 115 -6.13 -18.97 -19.34
C HIS A 115 -7.11 -18.29 -18.35
N VAL A 116 -6.61 -17.32 -17.59
CA VAL A 116 -7.46 -16.27 -16.99
C VAL A 116 -6.80 -14.93 -17.27
N GLU A 117 -7.56 -14.03 -17.92
CA GLU A 117 -7.16 -12.65 -18.14
C GLU A 117 -6.85 -11.97 -16.80
N ARG A 118 -5.67 -11.34 -16.72
CA ARG A 118 -5.15 -10.70 -15.52
C ARG A 118 -6.14 -9.62 -15.02
N LEU A 119 -6.80 -9.87 -13.89
CA LEU A 119 -7.56 -8.85 -13.17
C LEU A 119 -6.62 -7.69 -12.80
N ARG A 120 -6.75 -6.55 -13.48
CA ARG A 120 -6.07 -5.29 -13.11
C ARG A 120 -7.05 -4.45 -12.32
N ARG A 121 -6.84 -4.31 -11.01
CA ARG A 121 -7.58 -3.35 -10.18
C ARG A 121 -6.63 -2.24 -9.75
N ILE A 122 -7.04 -1.00 -9.99
CA ILE A 122 -6.30 0.21 -9.61
C ILE A 122 -6.99 0.80 -8.38
N SER A 123 -6.23 1.06 -7.33
CA SER A 123 -6.68 1.81 -6.16
C SER A 123 -5.90 3.12 -6.08
N THR A 124 -6.58 4.24 -5.85
CA THR A 124 -5.97 5.58 -5.80
C THR A 124 -5.96 6.09 -4.37
N LEU A 125 -4.77 6.46 -3.88
CA LEU A 125 -4.53 7.09 -2.59
C LEU A 125 -4.32 8.59 -2.79
N GLU A 126 -5.21 9.39 -2.19
CA GLU A 126 -5.09 10.84 -2.15
C GLU A 126 -4.51 11.25 -0.78
N LEU A 127 -3.31 11.82 -0.78
CA LEU A 127 -2.63 12.25 0.44
C LEU A 127 -3.10 13.67 0.80
N LEU A 128 -3.91 13.85 1.84
CA LEU A 128 -4.30 15.19 2.32
C LEU A 128 -3.17 15.79 3.18
N ALA A 129 -2.77 17.03 2.91
CA ALA A 129 -1.86 17.79 3.78
C ALA A 129 -2.67 18.63 4.77
N VAL A 130 -2.33 18.53 6.06
CA VAL A 130 -2.72 19.52 7.08
C VAL A 130 -1.50 20.39 7.33
N GLU A 131 -1.56 21.65 6.90
CA GLU A 131 -0.57 22.65 7.29
C GLU A 131 -0.92 23.13 8.71
N GLY A 132 -0.06 22.82 9.68
CA GLY A 132 -0.11 23.42 11.01
C GLY A 132 0.57 24.79 10.95
N GLY A 133 -0.22 25.86 11.06
CA GLY A 133 0.28 27.23 11.20
C GLY A 133 0.76 27.53 12.62
N ASP A 134 1.73 28.44 12.71
CA ASP A 134 2.23 29.06 13.95
C ASP A 134 1.15 29.84 14.72
#